data_AF-A0A258GQ14-F1
#
_entry.id   AF-A0A258GQ14-F1
#
_cell.length_a   1.000
_cell.length_b   1.000
_cell.length_c   1.000
_cell.angle_alpha   90.00
_cell.angle_beta   90.00
_cell.angle_gamma   90.00
#
_symmetry.space_group_name_H-M   'P 1'
#
loop_
_entity.id
_entity.type
_entity.pdbx_description
1 polymer ?
#
loop_
_entity_poly.entity_id
_entity_poly.type
_entity_poly.pdbx_seq_one_letter_code
_entity_poly.pdbx_strand_id
1 'polypeptide(L)'
;MYDFPDVRAATDAWWAGLRRHLGRQGVEAPEALLRRDDLMEQWADPGLVISQTCGYLLTHQLKGDLQPVATPHYAAPGCDGPMYASVILAGRRHDGARLADFAGATAVYSRTYSHAGYNAFRG
;
A
#
# COMPACT_ATOMS: atom_id res chain seq x y z
N MET A 1 8.07 -1.26 -0.30
CA MET A 1 7.04 -0.76 0.65
C MET A 1 6.45 0.54 0.12
N TYR A 2 5.27 0.96 0.58
CA TYR A 2 4.79 2.32 0.30
C TYR A 2 5.61 3.33 1.11
N ASP A 3 6.72 3.80 0.54
CA ASP A 3 7.81 4.46 1.25
C ASP A 3 8.08 5.88 0.70
N PHE A 4 7.09 6.76 0.89
CA PHE A 4 7.20 8.18 0.54
C PHE A 4 8.34 8.84 1.33
N PRO A 5 9.01 9.88 0.77
CA PRO A 5 10.13 10.54 1.42
C PRO A 5 9.86 10.93 2.88
N ASP A 6 8.67 11.44 3.16
CA ASP A 6 8.26 11.93 4.50
C ASP A 6 8.16 10.82 5.56
N VAL A 7 7.97 9.56 5.15
CA VAL A 7 7.83 8.43 6.08
C VAL A 7 9.08 7.56 6.19
N ARG A 8 10.11 7.78 5.35
CA ARG A 8 11.30 6.91 5.26
C ARG A 8 11.98 6.68 6.59
N ALA A 9 12.15 7.73 7.39
CA ALA A 9 12.78 7.61 8.71
C ALA A 9 12.01 6.66 9.64
N ALA A 10 10.67 6.70 9.59
CA ALA A 10 9.83 5.78 10.34
C ALA A 10 9.91 4.36 9.77
N THR A 11 9.88 4.20 8.45
CA THR A 11 10.03 2.88 7.79
C THR A 11 11.37 2.24 8.11
N ASP A 12 12.47 3.00 8.08
CA ASP A 12 13.83 2.53 8.40
C ASP A 12 13.94 2.10 9.88
N ALA A 13 13.39 2.89 10.80
CA ALA A 13 13.38 2.56 12.22
C ALA A 13 12.56 1.30 12.51
N TRP A 14 11.41 1.16 11.85
CA TRP A 14 10.58 -0.03 11.92
C TRP A 14 11.32 -1.27 11.37
N TRP A 15 11.98 -1.14 10.20
CA TRP A 15 12.76 -2.22 9.61
C TRP A 15 13.93 -2.64 10.49
N ALA A 16 14.68 -1.69 11.06
CA ALA A 16 15.78 -1.98 11.97
C ALA A 16 15.30 -2.77 13.21
N GLY A 17 14.12 -2.43 13.73
CA GLY A 17 13.45 -3.19 14.77
C GLY A 17 13.13 -4.62 14.33
N LEU A 18 12.41 -4.77 13.22
CA LEU A 18 12.01 -6.07 12.67
C LEU A 18 13.22 -6.96 12.39
N ARG A 19 14.24 -6.44 11.71
CA ARG A 19 15.50 -7.14 11.40
C ARG A 19 16.18 -7.70 12.66
N ARG A 20 16.22 -6.91 13.74
CA ARG A 20 16.77 -7.38 15.02
C ARG A 20 15.97 -8.56 15.60
N HIS A 21 14.65 -8.54 15.47
CA HIS A 21 13.81 -9.64 15.91
C HIS A 21 13.96 -10.89 15.02
N LEU A 22 14.03 -10.71 13.70
CA LEU A 22 14.30 -11.78 12.73
C LEU A 22 15.64 -12.46 13.01
N GLY A 23 16.70 -11.68 13.25
CA GLY A 23 18.02 -12.23 13.57
C GLY A 23 18.04 -13.06 14.86
N ARG A 24 17.24 -12.70 15.88
CA ARG A 24 17.08 -13.50 17.10
C ARG A 24 16.38 -14.85 16.84
N GLN A 25 15.65 -14.96 15.74
CA GLN A 25 15.01 -16.21 15.30
C GLN A 25 15.86 -16.97 14.26
N GLY A 26 17.09 -16.51 13.98
CA GLY A 26 17.97 -17.13 12.98
C GLY A 26 17.58 -16.85 11.53
N VAL A 27 16.71 -15.88 11.27
CA VAL A 27 16.33 -15.47 9.92
C VAL A 27 17.29 -14.39 9.43
N GLU A 28 18.00 -14.68 8.34
CA GLU A 28 18.84 -13.71 7.66
C GLU A 28 17.98 -12.65 6.94
N ALA A 29 18.37 -11.39 7.08
CA ALA A 29 17.63 -10.27 6.53
C ALA A 29 18.57 -9.14 6.11
N PRO A 30 18.28 -8.40 5.03
CA PRO A 30 19.15 -7.35 4.52
C PRO A 30 19.35 -6.22 5.53
N GLU A 31 20.51 -5.57 5.50
CA GLU A 31 20.85 -4.50 6.44
C GLU A 31 19.89 -3.31 6.33
N ALA A 32 19.52 -2.94 5.10
CA ALA A 32 18.69 -1.78 4.78
C ALA A 32 17.54 -2.15 3.85
N LEU A 33 16.51 -1.30 3.82
CA LEU A 33 15.40 -1.42 2.88
C LEU A 33 15.85 -1.14 1.45
N LEU A 34 15.45 -2.00 0.53
CA LEU A 34 15.58 -1.76 -0.90
C LEU A 34 14.56 -0.70 -1.35
N ARG A 35 15.03 0.33 -2.05
CA ARG A 35 14.22 1.41 -2.62
C ARG A 35 14.45 1.46 -4.12
N ARG A 36 13.65 0.71 -4.88
CA ARG A 36 13.63 0.71 -6.35
C ARG A 36 12.23 1.04 -6.85
N ASP A 37 12.12 1.52 -8.08
CA ASP A 37 10.85 1.96 -8.66
C ASP A 37 10.00 0.79 -9.21
N ASP A 38 10.62 -0.31 -9.64
CA ASP A 38 9.89 -1.48 -10.15
C ASP A 38 9.44 -2.38 -8.99
N LEU A 39 8.19 -2.23 -8.59
CA LEU A 39 7.58 -3.03 -7.51
C LEU A 39 7.30 -4.48 -7.94
N MET A 40 7.06 -4.74 -9.24
CA MET A 40 6.77 -6.09 -9.70
C MET A 40 8.04 -6.95 -9.66
N GLU A 41 9.18 -6.39 -10.09
CA GLU A 41 10.48 -7.05 -9.97
C GLU A 41 10.81 -7.33 -8.49
N GLN A 42 10.56 -6.38 -7.59
CA GLN A 42 10.77 -6.57 -6.15
C GLN A 42 9.91 -7.68 -5.56
N TRP A 43 8.66 -7.81 -6.00
CA TRP A 43 7.76 -8.84 -5.51
C TRP A 43 8.08 -10.23 -6.06
N ALA A 44 8.73 -10.30 -7.23
CA ALA A 44 9.17 -11.56 -7.82
C ALA A 44 10.56 -12.02 -7.31
N ASP A 45 11.28 -11.17 -6.57
CA ASP A 45 12.61 -11.49 -6.06
C ASP A 45 12.56 -12.64 -5.04
N PRO A 46 13.25 -13.78 -5.27
CA PRO A 46 13.27 -14.89 -4.33
C PRO A 46 13.95 -14.55 -2.99
N GLY A 47 14.73 -13.48 -2.93
CA GLY A 47 15.32 -12.92 -1.71
C GLY A 47 14.38 -11.97 -0.95
N LEU A 48 13.13 -11.81 -1.39
CA LEU A 48 12.18 -10.93 -0.72
C LEU A 48 11.82 -11.45 0.69
N VAL A 49 12.23 -10.69 1.71
CA VAL A 49 11.86 -10.99 3.11
C VAL A 49 10.47 -10.46 3.45
N ILE A 50 10.22 -9.17 3.19
CA ILE A 50 8.94 -8.52 3.46
C ILE A 50 8.74 -7.32 2.54
N SER A 51 7.51 -7.13 2.06
CA SER A 51 7.10 -5.95 1.32
C SER A 51 5.66 -5.57 1.69
N GLN A 52 5.19 -4.49 1.10
CA GLN A 52 3.79 -4.08 1.19
C GLN A 52 3.26 -3.95 -0.24
N THR A 53 2.08 -4.53 -0.46
CA THR A 53 1.37 -4.48 -1.75
C THR A 53 -0.11 -4.17 -1.53
N CYS A 54 -0.80 -3.80 -2.60
CA CYS A 54 -2.24 -3.62 -2.56
C CYS A 54 -2.91 -4.99 -2.42
N GLY A 55 -3.94 -5.09 -1.57
CA GLY A 55 -4.70 -6.34 -1.42
C GLY A 55 -5.29 -6.86 -2.74
N TYR A 56 -5.63 -5.96 -3.68
CA TYR A 56 -6.09 -6.36 -5.01
C TYR A 56 -4.99 -7.04 -5.85
N LEU A 57 -3.75 -6.56 -5.79
CA LEU A 57 -2.63 -7.22 -6.45
C LEU A 57 -2.37 -8.60 -5.86
N LEU A 58 -2.37 -8.69 -4.52
CA LEU A 58 -2.16 -9.94 -3.79
C LEU A 58 -3.19 -11.02 -4.16
N THR A 59 -4.46 -10.65 -4.35
CA THR A 59 -5.52 -11.61 -4.69
C THR A 59 -5.64 -11.94 -6.18
N HIS A 60 -4.97 -11.18 -7.06
CA HIS A 60 -5.08 -11.33 -8.52
C HIS A 60 -3.73 -11.63 -9.17
N GLN A 61 -2.87 -10.61 -9.33
CA GLN A 61 -1.63 -10.71 -10.10
C GLN A 61 -0.51 -11.47 -9.37
N LEU A 62 -0.46 -11.38 -8.04
CA LEU A 62 0.56 -11.99 -7.19
C LEU A 62 0.02 -13.19 -6.41
N LYS A 63 -1.10 -13.76 -6.89
CA LYS A 63 -1.81 -14.83 -6.19
C LYS A 63 -0.98 -16.10 -6.25
N GLY A 64 -0.47 -16.50 -5.09
CA GLY A 64 0.40 -17.69 -4.96
C GLY A 64 1.89 -17.36 -4.98
N ASP A 65 2.27 -16.16 -5.42
CA ASP A 65 3.68 -15.72 -5.42
C ASP A 65 4.07 -15.13 -4.06
N LEU A 66 3.12 -14.50 -3.37
CA LEU A 66 3.32 -13.88 -2.07
C LEU A 66 2.40 -14.47 -1.00
N GLN A 67 2.93 -14.57 0.23
CA GLN A 67 2.17 -14.96 1.41
C GLN A 67 1.82 -13.71 2.24
N PRO A 68 0.53 -13.43 2.52
CA PRO A 68 0.17 -12.42 3.51
C PRO A 68 0.64 -12.84 4.90
N VAL A 69 1.39 -11.96 5.57
CA VAL A 69 1.88 -12.15 6.96
C VAL A 69 1.30 -11.16 7.95
N ALA A 70 0.85 -9.98 7.47
CA ALA A 70 0.27 -8.93 8.30
C ALA A 70 -0.59 -8.00 7.45
N THR A 71 -1.51 -7.31 8.12
CA THR A 71 -2.31 -6.22 7.54
C THR A 71 -2.07 -4.95 8.35
N PRO A 72 -1.77 -3.80 7.72
CA PRO A 72 -1.67 -2.53 8.43
C PRO A 72 -2.98 -2.16 9.13
N HIS A 73 -2.88 -1.66 10.36
CA HIS A 73 -4.00 -1.07 11.08
C HIS A 73 -3.78 0.45 11.16
N TYR A 74 -4.63 1.20 10.47
CA TYR A 74 -4.50 2.65 10.38
C TYR A 74 -5.40 3.36 11.38
N ALA A 75 -4.81 4.22 12.20
CA ALA A 75 -5.54 5.16 13.06
C ALA A 75 -5.99 6.39 12.26
N ALA A 76 -6.81 6.17 11.23
CA ALA A 76 -7.35 7.22 10.36
C ALA A 76 -8.88 7.16 10.33
N PRO A 77 -9.58 8.30 10.10
CA PRO A 77 -11.03 8.31 10.00
C PRO A 77 -11.56 7.31 8.96
N GLY A 78 -12.54 6.50 9.36
CA GLY A 78 -13.15 5.47 8.51
C GLY A 78 -12.38 4.14 8.44
N CYS A 79 -11.20 4.03 9.05
CA CYS A 79 -10.47 2.77 9.20
C CYS A 79 -10.89 2.07 10.50
N ASP A 80 -11.01 0.74 10.46
CA ASP A 80 -11.33 -0.11 11.60
C ASP A 80 -10.63 -1.47 11.49
N GLY A 81 -9.70 -1.75 12.41
CA GLY A 81 -8.90 -2.96 12.40
C GLY A 81 -8.16 -3.16 11.06
N PRO A 82 -8.34 -4.29 10.35
CA PRO A 82 -7.71 -4.53 9.05
C PRO A 82 -8.41 -3.79 7.89
N MET A 83 -9.55 -3.14 8.15
CA MET A 83 -10.34 -2.44 7.14
C MET A 83 -9.86 -0.98 7.04
N TYR A 84 -9.65 -0.52 5.81
CA TYR A 84 -9.31 0.87 5.51
C TYR A 84 -10.41 1.52 4.69
N ALA A 85 -10.47 2.86 4.72
CA ALA A 85 -11.37 3.65 3.89
C ALA A 85 -10.64 4.37 2.76
N SER A 86 -11.32 4.54 1.62
CA SER A 86 -10.90 5.42 0.53
C SER A 86 -11.63 6.74 0.62
N VAL A 87 -10.99 7.82 0.20
CA VAL A 87 -11.60 9.15 0.10
C VAL A 87 -11.51 9.65 -1.33
N ILE A 88 -12.56 10.34 -1.78
CA ILE A 88 -12.55 11.08 -3.04
C ILE A 88 -12.26 12.54 -2.70
N LEU A 89 -11.25 13.11 -3.34
CA LEU A 89 -10.87 14.50 -3.15
C LEU A 89 -11.38 15.33 -4.33
N ALA A 90 -12.13 16.40 -4.03
CA ALA A 90 -12.58 17.37 -5.01
C ALA A 90 -11.97 18.75 -4.72
N GLY A 91 -11.62 19.48 -5.78
CA GLY A 91 -11.11 20.84 -5.64
C GLY A 91 -12.17 21.79 -5.09
N ARG A 92 -11.77 22.74 -4.24
CA ARG A 92 -12.69 23.70 -3.56
C ARG A 92 -13.58 24.54 -4.49
N ARG A 93 -13.27 24.60 -5.79
CA ARG A 93 -14.06 25.32 -6.81
C ARG A 93 -15.19 24.48 -7.40
N HIS A 94 -15.26 23.20 -7.08
CA HIS A 94 -16.40 22.37 -7.43
C HIS A 94 -17.44 22.46 -6.31
N ASP A 95 -18.60 23.00 -6.64
CA ASP A 95 -19.72 23.18 -5.70
C ASP A 95 -20.50 21.89 -5.43
N GLY A 96 -20.07 20.76 -6.03
CA GLY A 96 -20.66 19.45 -5.81
C GLY A 96 -20.45 18.98 -4.37
N ALA A 97 -21.55 18.75 -3.66
CA ALA A 97 -21.54 18.25 -2.29
C ALA A 97 -21.67 16.71 -2.24
N ARG A 98 -22.11 16.10 -3.35
CA ARG A 98 -22.41 14.67 -3.47
C ARG A 98 -21.69 14.08 -4.67
N LEU A 99 -21.40 12.78 -4.63
CA LEU A 99 -20.74 12.09 -5.74
C LEU A 99 -21.52 12.21 -7.06
N ALA A 100 -22.85 12.21 -7.01
CA ALA A 100 -23.71 12.38 -8.19
C ALA A 100 -23.51 13.73 -8.91
N ASP A 101 -23.06 14.77 -8.20
CA ASP A 101 -22.82 16.10 -8.77
C ASP A 101 -21.59 16.12 -9.70
N PHE A 102 -20.77 15.07 -9.66
CA PHE A 102 -19.60 14.89 -10.52
C PHE A 102 -19.88 14.02 -11.75
N ALA A 103 -21.15 13.71 -12.05
CA ALA A 103 -21.51 12.97 -13.25
C ALA A 103 -21.03 13.70 -14.52
N GLY A 104 -20.29 12.99 -15.38
CA GLY A 104 -19.68 13.55 -16.59
C GLY A 104 -18.38 14.34 -16.37
N ALA A 105 -17.93 14.49 -15.12
CA ALA A 105 -16.64 15.10 -14.82
C ALA A 105 -15.46 14.15 -15.10
N THR A 106 -14.25 14.70 -15.17
CA THR A 106 -13.02 13.92 -15.29
C THR A 106 -12.46 13.58 -13.91
N ALA A 107 -12.25 12.28 -13.66
CA ALA A 107 -11.58 11.79 -12.46
C ALA A 107 -10.11 11.45 -12.74
N VAL A 108 -9.24 11.73 -11.77
CA VAL A 108 -7.85 11.27 -11.77
C VAL A 108 -7.72 10.11 -10.79
N TYR A 109 -7.09 9.02 -11.22
CA TYR A 109 -6.85 7.83 -10.42
C TYR A 109 -5.37 7.49 -10.37
N SER A 110 -4.96 6.66 -9.42
CA SER A 110 -3.55 6.29 -9.27
C SER A 110 -3.08 5.29 -10.33
N ARG A 111 -3.58 4.04 -10.29
CA ARG A 111 -3.21 2.97 -11.22
C ARG A 111 -4.38 1.99 -11.40
N THR A 112 -4.48 1.33 -12.55
CA THR A 112 -5.57 0.39 -12.86
C THR A 112 -5.59 -0.87 -11.98
N TYR A 113 -4.46 -1.22 -11.38
CA TYR A 113 -4.33 -2.33 -10.42
C TYR A 113 -4.44 -1.89 -8.95
N SER A 114 -4.87 -0.66 -8.69
CA SER A 114 -5.13 -0.16 -7.34
C SER A 114 -6.56 -0.48 -6.90
N HIS A 115 -6.72 -1.03 -5.69
CA HIS A 115 -8.06 -1.16 -5.11
C HIS A 115 -8.66 0.21 -4.81
N ALA A 116 -8.05 0.93 -3.87
CA ALA A 116 -8.53 2.23 -3.39
C ALA A 116 -8.60 3.27 -4.52
N GLY A 117 -7.59 3.30 -5.38
CA GLY A 117 -7.45 4.34 -6.39
C GLY A 117 -8.25 4.09 -7.66
N TYR A 118 -8.74 2.87 -7.91
CA TYR A 118 -9.41 2.54 -9.19
C TYR A 118 -10.62 1.62 -9.00
N ASN A 119 -10.42 0.41 -8.45
CA ASN A 119 -11.51 -0.57 -8.38
C ASN A 119 -12.64 -0.19 -7.43
N ALA A 120 -12.33 0.48 -6.31
CA ALA A 120 -13.33 0.99 -5.38
C ALA A 120 -14.05 2.24 -5.92
N PHE A 121 -13.43 2.96 -6.85
CA PHE A 121 -14.00 4.17 -7.45
C PHE A 121 -14.98 3.87 -8.60
N ARG A 122 -14.76 2.77 -9.34
CA ARG A 122 -15.61 2.38 -10.48
C ARG A 122 -16.90 1.63 -10.10
N GLY A 123 -17.07 1.31 -8.81
CA GLY A 123 -18.11 0.43 -8.29
C GLY A 123 -19.41 1.14 -7.95
#